data_AF-A0A0Q7KVB5-F1
#
_entry.id   AF-A0A0Q7KVB5-F1
#
_cell.length_a   1.000
_cell.length_b   1.000
_cell.length_c   1.000
_cell.angle_alpha   90.00
_cell.angle_beta   90.00
_cell.angle_gamma   90.00
#
_symmetry.space_group_name_H-M   'P 1'
#
loop_
_entity.id
_entity.type
_entity.pdbx_description
1 polymer ?
#
loop_
_entity_poly.entity_id
_entity_poly.type
_entity_poly.pdbx_seq_one_letter_code
_entity_poly.pdbx_strand_id
1 'polypeptide(L)'
;MRDKAPPLFTEACLASSFALTERREALTRLNTLLHPALQRIVAAEVAAGNRVVDVGIDWPDAGSVHVTLHRHFTGRHAGKEAAFSLCDDPHYWHADYSTADKPRHLLIC
;
A
#
# COMPACT_ATOMS: atom_id res chain seq x y z
N MET A 1 -7.00 -26.28 15.90
CA MET A 1 -5.85 -25.59 15.29
C MET A 1 -6.40 -24.58 14.31
N ARG A 2 -6.13 -23.28 14.45
CA ARG A 2 -6.49 -22.30 13.41
C ARG A 2 -5.35 -22.29 12.40
N ASP A 3 -5.58 -22.80 11.20
CA ASP A 3 -4.70 -22.55 10.07
C ASP A 3 -4.66 -21.04 9.83
N LYS A 4 -3.51 -20.43 10.11
CA LYS A 4 -3.27 -19.03 9.77
C LYS A 4 -2.96 -19.01 8.28
N ALA A 5 -3.84 -18.41 7.48
CA ALA A 5 -3.60 -18.22 6.06
C ALA A 5 -2.19 -17.62 5.84
N PRO A 6 -1.47 -18.03 4.79
CA PRO A 6 -0.16 -17.49 4.49
C PRO A 6 -0.24 -15.96 4.31
N PRO A 7 0.80 -15.21 4.71
CA PRO A 7 0.80 -13.77 4.54
C PRO A 7 0.71 -13.41 3.05
N LEU A 8 -0.11 -12.40 2.75
CA LEU A 8 -0.27 -11.89 1.39
C LEU A 8 1.00 -11.20 0.89
N PHE A 9 1.73 -10.54 1.79
CA PHE A 9 2.98 -9.84 1.47
C PHE A 9 4.16 -10.45 2.22
N THR A 10 5.26 -10.63 1.50
CA THR A 10 6.56 -11.08 2.02
C THR A 10 7.63 -10.03 1.67
N GLU A 11 8.86 -10.18 2.17
CA GLU A 11 9.95 -9.24 1.87
C GLU A 11 10.19 -9.03 0.36
N ALA A 12 9.78 -9.97 -0.49
CA ALA A 12 9.88 -9.83 -1.94
C ALA A 12 9.09 -8.66 -2.53
N CYS A 13 8.07 -8.14 -1.82
CA CYS A 13 7.31 -6.97 -2.27
C CYS A 13 8.01 -5.63 -1.94
N LEU A 14 8.98 -5.63 -1.02
CA LEU A 14 9.66 -4.42 -0.58
C LEU A 14 10.79 -4.06 -1.57
N ALA A 15 11.03 -2.76 -1.75
CA ALA A 15 12.16 -2.28 -2.54
C ALA A 15 13.49 -2.60 -1.83
N SER A 16 14.58 -2.72 -2.59
CA SER A 16 15.92 -2.94 -2.02
C SER A 16 16.40 -1.77 -1.14
N SER A 17 15.86 -0.57 -1.36
CA SER A 17 16.10 0.63 -0.54
C SER A 17 15.42 0.60 0.82
N PHE A 18 14.51 -0.35 1.07
CA PHE A 18 13.76 -0.43 2.33
C PHE A 18 14.68 -0.88 3.47
N ALA A 19 14.77 -0.08 4.53
CA ALA A 19 15.65 -0.34 5.67
C ALA A 19 15.32 -1.68 6.35
N LEU A 20 16.33 -2.52 6.59
CA LEU A 20 16.17 -3.86 7.17
C LEU A 20 15.42 -3.84 8.51
N THR A 21 15.69 -2.82 9.33
CA THR A 21 15.08 -2.62 10.65
C THR A 21 13.57 -2.37 10.58
N GLU A 22 13.08 -1.86 9.45
CA GLU A 22 11.68 -1.46 9.26
C GLU A 22 10.85 -2.53 8.54
N ARG A 23 11.50 -3.47 7.83
CA ARG A 23 10.82 -4.48 6.99
C ARG A 23 9.76 -5.28 7.73
N ARG A 24 10.07 -5.74 8.95
CA ARG A 24 9.14 -6.56 9.74
C ARG A 24 7.88 -5.76 10.09
N GLU A 25 8.05 -4.50 10.46
CA GLU A 25 6.95 -3.64 10.82
C GLU A 25 6.13 -3.27 9.58
N ALA A 26 6.79 -2.93 8.47
CA ALA A 26 6.15 -2.68 7.19
C ALA A 26 5.29 -3.87 6.74
N LEU A 27 5.83 -5.10 6.80
CA LEU A 27 5.08 -6.31 6.47
C LEU A 27 3.91 -6.56 7.42
N THR A 28 4.06 -6.21 8.71
CA THR A 28 2.96 -6.29 9.67
C THR A 28 1.85 -5.32 9.26
N ARG A 29 2.17 -4.04 9.04
CA ARG A 29 1.22 -3.02 8.58
C ARG A 29 0.50 -3.45 7.30
N LEU A 30 1.24 -3.93 6.29
CA LEU A 30 0.69 -4.40 5.02
C LEU A 30 -0.25 -5.60 5.18
N ASN A 31 0.12 -6.60 5.99
CA ASN A 31 -0.67 -7.83 6.13
C ASN A 31 -1.83 -7.72 7.11
N THR A 32 -1.74 -6.84 8.12
CA THR A 32 -2.70 -6.84 9.25
C THR A 32 -3.48 -5.54 9.45
N LEU A 33 -2.97 -4.40 8.97
CA LEU A 33 -3.59 -3.09 9.23
C LEU A 33 -4.08 -2.40 7.96
N LEU A 34 -3.45 -2.65 6.81
CA LEU A 34 -3.88 -2.06 5.55
C LEU A 34 -5.26 -2.57 5.16
N HIS A 35 -6.13 -1.65 4.73
CA HIS A 35 -7.46 -1.97 4.27
C HIS A 35 -7.45 -3.03 3.14
N PRO A 36 -8.33 -4.06 3.17
CA PRO A 36 -8.31 -5.16 2.19
C PRO A 36 -8.46 -4.72 0.73
N ALA A 37 -9.16 -3.61 0.47
CA ALA A 37 -9.23 -3.04 -0.87
C ALA A 37 -7.86 -2.58 -1.37
N LEU A 38 -7.08 -1.89 -0.54
CA LEU A 38 -5.73 -1.47 -0.91
C LEU A 38 -4.75 -2.63 -0.91
N GLN A 39 -4.90 -3.63 -0.04
CA GLN A 39 -4.11 -4.86 -0.12
C GLN A 39 -4.22 -5.53 -1.50
N ARG A 40 -5.44 -5.61 -2.07
CA ARG A 40 -5.63 -6.17 -3.42
C ARG A 40 -4.90 -5.36 -4.49
N ILE A 41 -4.93 -4.03 -4.40
CA ILE A 41 -4.25 -3.15 -5.36
C ILE A 41 -2.73 -3.30 -5.22
N VAL A 42 -2.18 -3.27 -4.00
CA VAL A 42 -0.75 -3.50 -3.76
C VAL A 42 -0.31 -4.86 -4.31
N ALA A 43 -1.09 -5.92 -4.07
CA ALA A 43 -0.78 -7.25 -4.60
C ALA A 43 -0.74 -7.27 -6.13
N ALA A 44 -1.68 -6.61 -6.81
CA ALA A 44 -1.70 -6.50 -8.26
C ALA A 44 -0.49 -5.73 -8.80
N GLU A 45 -0.17 -4.58 -8.21
CA GLU A 45 0.99 -3.77 -8.62
C GLU A 45 2.33 -4.50 -8.36
N VAL A 46 2.45 -5.20 -7.24
CA VAL A 46 3.64 -6.03 -6.93
C VAL A 46 3.80 -7.17 -7.93
N ALA A 47 2.69 -7.83 -8.30
CA ALA A 47 2.67 -8.87 -9.33
C ALA A 47 3.07 -8.31 -10.71
N ALA A 48 2.73 -7.04 -11.00
CA ALA A 48 3.17 -6.32 -12.19
C ALA A 48 4.63 -5.83 -12.11
N GLY A 49 5.35 -6.09 -11.02
CA GLY A 49 6.76 -5.76 -10.84
C GLY A 49 7.04 -4.46 -10.09
N ASN A 50 6.02 -3.80 -9.54
CA ASN A 50 6.19 -2.66 -8.65
C ASN A 50 6.70 -3.12 -7.27
N ARG A 51 7.22 -2.19 -6.47
CA ARG A 51 7.76 -2.48 -5.13
C ARG A 51 7.33 -1.41 -4.15
N VAL A 52 7.07 -1.81 -2.91
CA VAL A 52 6.77 -0.91 -1.81
C VAL A 52 8.06 -0.25 -1.33
N VAL A 53 8.10 1.07 -1.31
CA VAL A 53 9.26 1.86 -0.85
C VAL A 53 9.07 2.44 0.54
N ASP A 54 7.83 2.65 0.97
CA ASP A 54 7.50 3.14 2.30
C ASP A 54 6.13 2.63 2.77
N VAL A 55 5.99 2.48 4.09
CA VAL A 55 4.72 2.14 4.76
C VAL A 55 4.64 2.91 6.07
N GLY A 56 3.86 3.98 6.11
CA GLY A 56 3.62 4.77 7.32
C GLY A 56 2.21 4.63 7.88
N ILE A 57 2.00 5.24 9.05
CA ILE A 57 0.74 5.18 9.80
C ILE A 57 0.33 6.56 10.30
N ASP A 58 -0.91 6.65 10.80
CA ASP A 58 -1.48 7.82 11.48
C ASP A 58 -1.63 9.09 10.62
N TRP A 59 -1.47 8.95 9.30
CA TRP A 59 -1.78 9.97 8.31
C TRP A 59 -2.45 9.32 7.09
N PRO A 60 -3.52 9.91 6.52
CA PRO A 60 -4.09 11.24 6.78
C PRO A 60 -4.98 11.34 8.02
N ASP A 61 -5.50 10.22 8.53
CA ASP A 61 -6.24 10.15 9.80
C ASP A 61 -5.45 9.30 10.82
N ALA A 62 -5.66 9.49 12.12
CA ALA A 62 -5.16 8.57 13.14
C ALA A 62 -5.62 7.13 12.86
N GLY A 63 -4.71 6.16 12.93
CA GLY A 63 -4.96 4.75 12.58
C GLY A 63 -4.93 4.44 11.08
N SER A 64 -4.71 5.43 10.22
CA SER A 64 -4.53 5.19 8.78
C SER A 64 -3.25 4.41 8.52
N VAL A 65 -3.21 3.70 7.39
CA VAL A 65 -1.98 3.17 6.80
C VAL A 65 -1.83 3.82 5.44
N HIS A 66 -0.66 4.39 5.15
CA HIS A 66 -0.30 4.82 3.81
C HIS A 66 0.86 3.99 3.28
N VAL A 67 0.80 3.66 2.00
CA VAL A 67 1.80 2.84 1.30
C VAL A 67 2.29 3.61 0.09
N THR A 68 3.59 3.69 -0.10
CA THR A 68 4.19 4.33 -1.28
C THR A 68 4.83 3.27 -2.15
N LEU A 69 4.53 3.29 -3.45
CA LEU A 69 5.13 2.42 -4.46
C LEU A 69 6.28 3.12 -5.18
N HIS A 70 7.21 2.32 -5.70
CA HIS A 70 8.38 2.81 -6.43
C HIS A 70 8.02 3.39 -7.81
N ARG A 71 7.02 2.82 -8.48
CA ARG A 71 6.62 3.19 -9.84
C ARG A 71 5.17 3.65 -9.86
N HIS A 72 4.82 4.44 -10.88
CA HIS A 72 3.43 4.79 -11.15
C HIS A 72 2.56 3.54 -11.28
N PHE A 73 1.29 3.65 -10.90
CA PHE A 73 0.32 2.57 -11.04
C PHE A 73 0.22 2.09 -12.49
N THR A 74 0.24 0.78 -12.65
CA THR A 74 0.26 0.13 -13.98
C THR A 74 -1.13 -0.08 -14.56
N GLY A 75 -2.19 0.12 -13.76
CA GLY A 75 -3.57 0.00 -14.20
C GLY A 75 -4.56 0.76 -13.32
N ARG A 76 -5.83 0.78 -13.75
CA ARG A 76 -6.93 1.38 -13.00
C ARG A 76 -7.64 0.30 -12.19
N HIS A 77 -7.14 0.05 -10.99
CA HIS A 77 -7.70 -0.91 -10.03
C HIS A 77 -8.81 -0.31 -9.16
N ALA A 78 -9.33 0.86 -9.55
CA ALA A 78 -10.34 1.61 -8.81
C ALA A 78 -11.65 0.83 -8.71
N GLY A 79 -12.30 0.91 -7.55
CA GLY A 79 -13.58 0.27 -7.29
C GLY A 79 -14.35 1.01 -6.20
N LYS A 80 -15.49 0.47 -5.77
CA LYS A 80 -16.36 1.11 -4.77
C LYS A 80 -15.65 1.38 -3.43
N GLU A 81 -14.65 0.57 -3.09
CA GLU A 81 -13.94 0.62 -1.80
C GLU A 81 -12.63 1.41 -1.86
N ALA A 82 -12.15 1.76 -3.06
CA ALA A 82 -10.91 2.48 -3.27
C ALA A 82 -11.06 3.42 -4.48
N ALA A 83 -11.11 4.72 -4.19
CA ALA A 83 -11.21 5.76 -5.20
C ALA A 83 -9.82 6.14 -5.70
N PHE A 84 -9.67 6.29 -7.01
CA PHE A 84 -8.44 6.77 -7.63
C PHE A 84 -8.47 8.29 -7.78
N SER A 85 -7.35 8.95 -7.46
CA SER A 85 -7.12 10.36 -7.69
C SER A 85 -5.80 10.56 -8.45
N LEU A 86 -5.82 11.35 -9.53
CA LEU A 86 -4.61 11.85 -10.16
C LEU A 86 -4.26 13.19 -9.50
N CYS A 87 -3.14 13.24 -8.79
CA CYS A 87 -2.68 14.44 -8.11
C CYS A 87 -1.80 15.29 -9.04
N ASP A 88 -1.00 14.62 -9.88
CA ASP A 88 -0.05 15.23 -10.81
C ASP A 88 0.90 16.22 -10.13
N ASP A 89 1.30 15.91 -8.89
CA ASP A 89 2.30 16.69 -8.17
C ASP A 89 3.67 16.45 -8.83
N PRO A 90 4.39 17.51 -9.24
CA PRO A 90 5.62 17.38 -10.01
C PRO A 90 6.81 16.85 -9.19
N HIS A 91 6.67 16.71 -7.87
CA HIS A 91 7.79 16.35 -7.00
C HIS A 91 7.71 14.91 -6.50
N TYR A 92 6.60 14.48 -5.91
CA TYR A 92 6.58 13.19 -5.20
C TYR A 92 5.26 12.40 -5.26
N TRP A 93 4.18 12.98 -5.80
CA TRP A 93 2.83 12.39 -5.70
C TRP A 93 2.12 12.43 -7.05
N HIS A 94 2.35 11.41 -7.87
CA HIS A 94 1.71 11.33 -9.18
C HIS A 94 0.22 11.01 -9.05
N ALA A 95 -0.12 9.97 -8.29
CA ALA A 95 -1.50 9.55 -8.06
C ALA A 95 -1.68 8.85 -6.71
N ASP A 96 -2.92 8.72 -6.26
CA ASP A 96 -3.28 7.86 -5.14
C ASP A 96 -4.54 7.01 -5.38
N TYR A 97 -4.64 5.95 -4.57
CA TYR A 97 -5.90 5.36 -4.19
C TYR A 97 -6.21 5.67 -2.72
N SER A 98 -7.44 6.07 -2.43
CA SER A 98 -7.93 6.31 -1.07
C SER A 98 -9.16 5.46 -0.75
N THR A 99 -9.23 4.94 0.47
CA THR A 99 -10.43 4.19 0.92
C THR A 99 -11.61 5.12 1.18
N ALA A 100 -12.81 4.61 0.93
CA ALA A 100 -14.05 5.35 1.18
C ALA A 100 -14.35 5.51 2.68
N ASP A 101 -14.05 4.47 3.47
CA ASP A 101 -14.32 4.42 4.90
C ASP A 101 -13.17 5.02 5.74
N LYS A 102 -13.50 5.36 6.99
CA LYS A 102 -12.55 5.86 8.00
C LYS A 102 -11.96 4.72 8.86
N PRO A 103 -10.69 4.79 9.26
CA PRO A 103 -9.70 5.79 8.85
C PRO A 103 -9.37 5.66 7.36
N ARG A 104 -9.04 6.78 6.71
CA ARG A 104 -8.74 6.76 5.28
C ARG A 104 -7.33 6.22 5.08
N HIS A 105 -7.23 5.06 4.45
CA HIS A 105 -5.95 4.52 4.02
C HIS A 105 -5.57 5.07 2.64
N LEU A 106 -4.27 5.15 2.36
CA LEU A 106 -3.74 5.65 1.09
C LEU A 106 -2.77 4.64 0.47
N LEU A 107 -2.79 4.59 -0.86
CA LEU A 107 -1.75 3.97 -1.67
C LEU A 107 -1.29 5.04 -2.67
N ILE A 108 0.00 5.36 -2.67
CA ILE A 108 0.60 6.50 -3.38
C ILE A 108 1.64 5.95 -4.37
N CYS A 109 1.80 6.61 -5.52
CA CYS A 109 2.87 6.35 -6.47
C CYS A 109 3.47 7.63 -7.05
#